data_AF-N9NGA6-F1
#
_entry.id   AF-N9NGA6-F1
#
_cell.length_a   1.000
_cell.length_b   1.000
_cell.length_c   1.000
_cell.angle_alpha   90.00
_cell.angle_beta   90.00
_cell.angle_gamma   90.00
#
_symmetry.space_group_name_H-M   'P 1'
#
loop_
_entity.id
_entity.type
_entity.pdbx_description
1 polymer ?
#
loop_
_entity_poly.entity_id
_entity_poly.type
_entity_poly.pdbx_seq_one_letter_code
_entity_poly.pdbx_strand_id
1 'polypeptide(L)'
;MKTKKFDPNNLPKALTDEQLTQKLIPTRFIPEKPEKLKDKNVVYVFDSSDSFNLTYDELVEIVSKARKAGSRMIPILGTIN
;
A
#
# COMPACT_ATOMS: atom_id res chain seq x y z
N MET A 1 -14.88 18.68 29.98
CA MET A 1 -14.23 17.89 28.91
C MET A 1 -13.96 16.48 29.42
N LYS A 2 -14.53 15.44 28.82
CA LYS A 2 -14.21 14.05 29.18
C LYS A 2 -12.93 13.65 28.44
N THR A 3 -11.86 13.36 29.17
CA THR A 3 -10.62 12.81 28.59
C THR A 3 -10.92 11.39 28.09
N LYS A 4 -10.76 11.14 26.79
CA LYS A 4 -10.75 9.79 26.24
C LYS A 4 -9.60 9.03 26.91
N LYS A 5 -9.92 8.02 27.72
CA LYS A 5 -8.92 7.14 28.32
C LYS A 5 -8.16 6.44 27.20
N PHE A 6 -6.83 6.39 27.31
CA PHE A 6 -5.99 5.62 26.39
C PHE A 6 -6.39 4.14 26.49
N ASP A 7 -6.86 3.58 25.37
CA ASP A 7 -7.22 2.17 25.25
C ASP A 7 -6.17 1.48 24.38
N PRO A 8 -5.30 0.63 24.95
CA PRO A 8 -4.27 -0.08 24.19
C PRO A 8 -4.86 -1.07 23.17
N ASN A 9 -6.14 -1.46 23.29
CA ASN A 9 -6.82 -2.30 22.30
C ASN A 9 -7.36 -1.49 21.11
N ASN A 10 -7.34 -0.16 21.20
CA ASN A 10 -7.75 0.76 20.14
C ASN A 10 -6.57 1.45 19.45
N LEU A 11 -5.37 0.86 19.59
CA LEU A 11 -4.21 1.24 18.80
C LEU A 11 -4.49 0.91 17.33
N PRO A 12 -4.16 1.81 16.37
CA PRO A 12 -4.28 1.48 14.96
C PRO A 12 -3.44 0.25 14.67
N LYS A 13 -4.10 -0.84 14.28
CA LYS A 13 -3.45 -2.09 13.88
C LYS A 13 -2.46 -1.77 12.76
N ALA A 14 -1.21 -2.17 12.93
CA ALA A 14 -0.22 -2.07 11.86
C ALA A 14 -0.74 -2.83 10.63
N LEU A 15 -0.63 -2.20 9.45
CA LEU A 15 -0.97 -2.85 8.19
C LEU A 15 0.01 -4.02 7.96
N THR A 16 -0.47 -5.10 7.36
CA THR A 16 0.42 -6.14 6.82
C THR A 16 1.13 -5.63 5.57
N ASP A 17 2.22 -6.30 5.18
CA ASP A 17 3.00 -5.90 4.01
C ASP A 17 2.17 -5.98 2.72
N GLU A 18 1.26 -6.95 2.60
CA GLU A 18 0.33 -7.07 1.47
C GLU A 18 -0.66 -5.90 1.45
N GLN A 19 -1.28 -5.60 2.60
CA GLN A 19 -2.22 -4.48 2.73
C GLN A 19 -1.56 -3.14 2.41
N LEU A 20 -0.28 -3.00 2.76
CA LEU A 20 0.50 -1.82 2.45
C LEU A 20 0.87 -1.77 0.97
N THR A 21 1.27 -2.90 0.40
CA THR A 21 1.57 -3.03 -1.03
C THR A 21 0.37 -2.65 -1.88
N GLN A 22 -0.84 -3.12 -1.53
CA GLN A 22 -2.09 -2.72 -2.22
C GLN A 22 -2.29 -1.20 -2.26
N LYS A 23 -1.85 -0.47 -1.23
CA LYS A 23 -1.96 1.00 -1.17
C LYS A 23 -0.87 1.73 -1.94
N LEU A 24 0.26 1.07 -2.16
CA LEU A 24 1.43 1.64 -2.84
C LEU A 24 1.43 1.36 -4.35
N ILE A 25 0.73 0.33 -4.81
CA ILE A 25 0.61 -0.01 -6.23
C ILE A 25 0.07 1.20 -7.01
N PRO A 26 0.75 1.61 -8.11
CA PRO A 26 0.28 2.70 -8.95
C PRO A 26 -1.12 2.46 -9.48
N THR A 27 -1.97 3.50 -9.44
CA THR A 27 -3.39 3.41 -9.84
C THR A 27 -3.57 3.03 -11.31
N ARG A 28 -2.56 3.25 -12.16
CA ARG A 28 -2.58 2.84 -13.57
C ARG A 28 -2.70 1.33 -13.77
N PHE A 29 -2.30 0.52 -12.78
CA PHE A 29 -2.44 -0.93 -12.84
C PHE A 29 -3.85 -1.39 -12.47
N ILE A 30 -4.67 -0.51 -11.90
CA ILE A 30 -6.05 -0.83 -11.54
C ILE A 30 -6.88 -0.77 -12.83
N PRO A 31 -7.43 -1.90 -13.30
CA PRO A 31 -8.25 -1.89 -14.51
C PRO A 31 -9.53 -1.11 -14.28
N GLU A 32 -10.08 -0.55 -15.36
CA GLU A 32 -11.36 0.13 -15.29
C GLU A 32 -12.47 -0.84 -14.86
N LYS A 33 -13.34 -0.33 -13.99
CA LYS A 33 -14.43 -1.12 -13.44
C LYS A 33 -15.44 -1.45 -14.55
N PRO A 34 -15.71 -2.74 -14.83
CA PRO A 34 -16.65 -3.10 -15.87
C PRO A 34 -18.06 -2.60 -15.51
N GLU A 35 -18.85 -2.23 -16.52
CA GLU A 35 -20.15 -1.57 -16.33
C GLU A 35 -21.10 -2.34 -15.41
N LYS A 36 -21.06 -3.67 -15.48
CA LYS A 36 -21.85 -4.60 -14.66
C LYS A 36 -21.58 -4.51 -13.15
N LEU A 37 -20.46 -3.89 -12.77
CA LEU A 37 -20.02 -3.77 -11.39
C LEU A 37 -19.99 -2.31 -10.90
N LYS A 38 -20.38 -1.32 -11.73
CA LYS A 38 -20.35 0.11 -11.37
C LYS A 38 -21.07 0.40 -10.04
N ASP A 39 -22.23 -0.21 -9.81
CA ASP A 39 -23.03 -0.02 -8.60
C ASP A 39 -22.63 -0.93 -7.42
N LYS A 40 -21.61 -1.78 -7.58
CA LYS A 40 -21.13 -2.69 -6.54
C LYS A 40 -19.83 -2.18 -5.93
N ASN A 41 -19.68 -2.29 -4.61
CA ASN A 41 -18.44 -1.94 -3.91
C ASN A 41 -17.37 -3.05 -4.09
N VAL A 42 -16.90 -3.23 -5.32
CA VAL A 42 -15.78 -4.11 -5.66
C VAL A 42 -14.48 -3.31 -5.75
N VAL A 43 -13.42 -3.87 -5.18
CA VAL A 43 -12.05 -3.37 -5.20
C VAL A 43 -11.18 -4.44 -5.84
N TYR A 44 -10.31 -4.04 -6.76
CA TYR A 44 -9.29 -4.96 -7.29
C TYR A 44 -8.22 -5.19 -6.24
N VAL A 45 -7.93 -6.46 -5.99
CA VAL A 45 -6.88 -6.89 -5.06
C VAL A 45 -5.87 -7.66 -5.87
N PHE A 46 -4.63 -7.19 -5.84
CA PHE A 46 -3.51 -7.88 -6.49
C PHE A 46 -3.00 -9.00 -5.59
N ASP A 47 -2.49 -10.09 -6.17
CA ASP A 47 -1.92 -11.19 -5.40
C ASP A 47 -0.53 -11.60 -5.93
N SER A 48 0.02 -12.69 -5.41
CA SER A 48 1.34 -13.18 -5.79
C SER A 48 1.42 -13.73 -7.22
N SER A 49 0.29 -13.88 -7.92
CA SER A 49 0.25 -14.28 -9.33
C SER A 49 0.42 -13.09 -10.28
N ASP A 50 0.19 -11.87 -9.79
CA ASP A 50 0.35 -10.65 -10.58
C ASP A 50 1.83 -10.24 -10.72
N SER A 51 2.17 -9.72 -11.89
CA SER A 51 3.51 -9.20 -12.20
C SER A 51 3.40 -7.78 -12.76
N PHE A 52 4.27 -6.89 -12.31
CA PHE A 52 4.24 -5.47 -12.66
C PHE A 52 5.55 -5.04 -13.31
N ASN A 53 5.45 -4.29 -14.42
CA ASN A 53 6.58 -3.55 -14.97
C ASN A 53 6.54 -2.11 -14.46
N LEU A 54 7.49 -1.76 -13.59
CA LEU A 54 7.61 -0.43 -12.99
C LEU A 54 8.67 0.38 -13.72
N THR A 55 8.39 1.66 -13.95
CA THR A 55 9.47 2.59 -14.31
C THR A 55 10.29 2.94 -13.08
N TYR A 56 11.50 3.46 -13.28
CA TYR A 56 12.34 3.91 -12.18
C TYR A 56 11.64 4.98 -11.31
N ASP A 57 10.97 5.94 -11.94
CA ASP A 57 10.27 7.02 -11.24
C ASP A 57 9.13 6.48 -10.36
N GLU A 58 8.41 5.47 -10.83
CA GLU A 58 7.34 4.83 -10.07
C GLU A 58 7.88 4.03 -8.88
N LEU A 59 9.02 3.36 -9.07
CA LEU A 59 9.70 2.69 -7.97
C LEU A 59 10.13 3.72 -6.91
N VAL A 60 10.68 4.86 -7.32
CA VAL A 60 11.04 5.97 -6.41
C VAL A 60 9.81 6.50 -5.68
N GLU A 61 8.68 6.66 -6.38
CA GLU A 61 7.42 7.12 -5.78
C GLU A 61 6.90 6.13 -4.73
N ILE A 62 6.90 4.84 -5.02
CA ILE A 62 6.52 3.76 -4.09
C ILE A 62 7.39 3.83 -2.84
N VAL A 63 8.71 3.90 -3.00
CA VAL A 63 9.67 3.99 -1.88
C VAL A 63 9.47 5.29 -1.08
N SER A 64 9.14 6.40 -1.74
CA SER A 64 8.84 7.68 -1.09
C SER A 64 7.56 7.60 -0.24
N LYS A 65 6.49 7.02 -0.78
CA LYS A 65 5.24 6.79 -0.05
C LYS A 65 5.42 5.81 1.11
N ALA A 66 6.18 4.73 0.89
CA ALA A 66 6.57 3.78 1.92
C ALA A 66 7.28 4.45 3.11
N ARG A 67 8.29 5.29 2.82
CA ARG A 67 9.00 6.07 3.86
C ARG A 67 8.07 6.97 4.66
N LYS A 68 7.11 7.63 4.00
CA LYS A 68 6.09 8.45 4.69
C LYS A 68 5.15 7.63 5.56
N ALA A 69 4.89 6.37 5.21
CA ALA A 69 4.01 5.47 5.96
C ALA A 69 4.65 4.94 7.27
N GLY A 70 5.97 5.04 7.43
CA GLY A 70 6.66 4.79 8.71
C GLY A 70 8.04 4.15 8.58
N SER A 71 8.85 4.28 9.63
CA SER A 71 10.29 3.97 9.69
C SER A 71 10.69 2.49 9.46
N ARG A 72 9.76 1.60 9.09
CA ARG A 72 10.04 0.16 8.84
C ARG A 72 10.40 -0.17 7.39
N MET A 73 10.37 0.81 6.47
CA MET A 73 10.47 0.55 5.02
C MET A 73 11.61 1.30 4.33
N ILE A 74 12.84 1.15 4.83
CA ILE A 74 14.00 1.49 4.02
C ILE A 74 14.42 0.20 3.29
N PRO A 75 14.12 0.01 2.00
CA PRO A 75 14.80 -0.99 1.21
C PRO A 75 16.26 -0.54 1.10
N ILE A 76 17.17 -1.26 1.76
CA ILE A 76 18.61 -1.05 1.59
C ILE A 76 18.95 -1.62 0.22
N LEU A 77 19.10 -0.76 -0.79
CA LEU A 77 19.65 -1.11 -2.09
C LEU A 77 21.17 -1.31 -1.94
N GLY A 78 21.56 -2.50 -1.46
CA GLY A 78 22.91 -3.10 -1.57
C GLY A 78 24.01 -2.57 -0.64
N THR A 79 24.91 -3.47 -0.23
CA THR A 79 26.33 -3.14 -0.03
C THR A 79 27.08 -3.62 -1.27
N ILE A 80 27.76 -2.70 -1.94
CA ILE A 80 28.71 -3.00 -3.03
C ILE A 80 29.96 -3.60 -2.37
N ASN A 81 30.38 -4.79 -2.82
CA ASN A 81 31.75 -5.30 -2.64
C ASN A 81 32.43 -5.32 -4.00
#